data_AF-A0ABD0MYF2-F1
#
_entry.id   AF-A0ABD0MYF2-F1
#
_cell.length_a   1.000
_cell.length_b   1.000
_cell.length_c   1.000
_cell.angle_alpha   90.00
_cell.angle_beta   90.00
_cell.angle_gamma   90.00
#
_symmetry.space_group_name_H-M   'P 1'
#
loop_
_entity.id
_entity.type
_entity.pdbx_description
1 polymer ?
#
loop_
_entity_poly.entity_id
_entity_poly.type
_entity_poly.pdbx_seq_one_letter_code
_entity_poly.pdbx_strand_id
1 'polypeptide(L)' 'VEQSKVLIKEGGVQLTLTIVDTPGFGDAVDNSNCWQPVINYIDSKFEDFLNAESRVNRRQMPDNRVHCCLYFIAPSGHG' A
#
# COMPACT_ATOMS: atom_id res chain seq x y z
N VAL A 1 -7.04 2.91 -6.21
CA VAL A 1 -6.18 3.06 -5.02
C VAL A 1 -5.81 4.52 -4.90
N GLU A 2 -5.95 5.08 -3.71
CA GLU A 2 -5.66 6.48 -3.42
C GLU A 2 -4.54 6.55 -2.40
N GLN A 3 -3.64 7.54 -2.53
CA GLN A 3 -2.44 7.63 -1.68
C GLN A 3 -2.40 8.97 -0.95
N SER A 4 -2.23 8.91 0.35
CA SER A 4 -2.01 10.07 1.23
C SER A 4 -0.67 9.95 1.93
N LYS A 5 0.15 11.02 1.92
CA LYS A 5 1.45 11.06 2.60
C LYS A 5 1.43 12.12 3.70
N VAL A 6 1.87 11.75 4.90
CA VAL A 6 1.87 12.61 6.08
C VAL A 6 3.20 12.47 6.82
N LEU A 7 3.77 13.59 7.25
CA LEU A 7 4.92 13.60 8.17
C LEU A 7 4.41 13.58 9.61
N ILE A 8 4.75 12.54 10.35
CA ILE A 8 4.39 12.38 11.77
C ILE A 8 5.66 12.42 12.62
N LYS A 9 5.49 12.78 13.90
CA LYS A 9 6.58 12.74 14.89
C LYS A 9 6.11 11.96 16.10
N GLU A 10 6.83 10.89 16.44
CA GLU A 10 6.51 10.01 17.55
C GLU A 10 7.79 9.73 18.36
N GLY A 11 7.76 9.95 19.68
CA GLY A 11 8.92 9.70 20.54
C GLY A 11 10.21 10.46 20.14
N GLY A 12 10.09 11.58 19.41
CA GLY A 12 11.24 12.33 18.89
C GLY A 12 11.72 11.89 17.50
N VAL A 13 11.20 10.78 16.96
CA VAL A 13 11.50 10.27 15.61
C VAL A 13 10.53 10.88 14.61
N GLN A 14 11.04 11.35 13.47
CA GLN A 14 10.22 11.81 12.35
C GLN A 14 10.01 10.65 11.38
N LEU A 15 8.75 10.39 11.04
CA LEU A 15 8.34 9.31 10.15
C LEU A 15 7.51 9.89 9.00
N THR A 16 7.76 9.41 7.79
CA THR A 16 6.90 9.69 6.64
C THR A 16 5.90 8.56 6.51
N LEU A 17 4.70 8.75 7.04
CA LEU A 17 3.60 7.80 6.93
C LEU A 17 2.94 7.92 5.55
N THR A 18 2.79 6.79 4.86
CA THR A 18 2.04 6.69 3.62
C THR A 18 0.84 5.79 3.85
N ILE A 19 -0.36 6.29 3.58
CA ILE A 19 -1.63 5.56 3.64
C ILE A 19 -2.08 5.30 2.21
N VAL A 20 -2.49 4.08 1.92
CA VAL A 20 -3.02 3.66 0.63
C VAL A 20 -4.42 3.12 0.83
N ASP A 21 -5.42 3.85 0.33
CA ASP A 21 -6.82 3.50 0.45
C ASP A 21 -7.30 2.73 -0.79
N THR A 22 -8.26 1.82 -0.56
CA THR A 22 -8.89 0.96 -1.57
C THR A 22 -10.39 1.29 -1.69
N PRO A 23 -10.77 2.47 -2.21
CA PRO A 23 -12.17 2.85 -2.32
C PRO A 23 -12.91 1.91 -3.28
N GLY A 24 -14.17 1.61 -2.98
CA GLY A 24 -15.01 0.74 -3.81
C GLY A 24 -14.76 -0.76 -3.61
N PHE A 25 -13.88 -1.17 -2.68
CA PHE A 25 -13.58 -2.58 -2.45
C PHE A 25 -14.78 -3.30 -1.84
N GLY A 26 -15.33 -4.27 -2.57
CA GLY A 26 -16.49 -5.05 -2.11
C GLY A 26 -17.86 -4.41 -2.39
N ASP A 27 -17.90 -3.24 -3.02
CA ASP A 27 -19.14 -2.48 -3.23
C ASP A 27 -19.93 -2.89 -4.49
N ALA A 28 -19.31 -3.67 -5.39
CA ALA A 28 -19.94 -4.09 -6.63
C ALA A 28 -20.94 -5.24 -6.40
N VAL A 29 -21.84 -5.47 -7.36
CA VAL A 29 -22.71 -6.66 -7.35
C VAL A 29 -21.89 -7.93 -7.59
N ASP A 30 -20.92 -7.87 -8.52
CA ASP A 30 -19.94 -8.92 -8.75
C ASP A 30 -18.57 -8.46 -8.24
N ASN A 31 -18.05 -9.15 -7.23
CA ASN A 31 -16.76 -8.87 -6.60
C ASN A 31 -15.69 -9.91 -6.93
N SER A 32 -15.90 -10.76 -7.93
CA SER A 32 -15.03 -11.90 -8.25
C SER A 32 -13.57 -11.56 -8.57
N ASN A 33 -13.21 -10.27 -8.71
CA ASN A 33 -11.83 -9.81 -8.91
C ASN A 33 -11.54 -8.46 -8.23
N CYS A 34 -12.29 -8.09 -7.18
CA CYS A 34 -12.15 -6.76 -6.55
C CYS A 34 -10.77 -6.53 -5.92
N TRP A 35 -10.00 -7.59 -5.65
CA TRP A 35 -8.63 -7.53 -5.14
C TRP A 35 -7.57 -7.18 -6.19
N GLN A 36 -7.86 -7.37 -7.48
CA GLN A 36 -6.85 -7.23 -8.53
C GLN A 36 -6.19 -5.82 -8.54
N PRO A 37 -6.93 -4.71 -8.38
CA PRO A 37 -6.30 -3.38 -8.29
C PRO A 37 -5.35 -3.22 -7.11
N VAL A 38 -5.62 -3.91 -5.99
CA VAL A 38 -4.78 -3.87 -4.77
C VAL A 38 -3.47 -4.62 -5.02
N ILE A 39 -3.56 -5.84 -5.56
CA ILE A 39 -2.38 -6.65 -5.91
C ILE A 39 -1.52 -5.93 -6.94
N ASN A 40 -2.12 -5.41 -8.03
CA ASN A 40 -1.39 -4.68 -9.07
C ASN A 40 -0.63 -3.47 -8.49
N TYR A 41 -1.23 -2.76 -7.54
CA TYR A 41 -0.56 -1.64 -6.87
C TYR A 41 0.65 -2.14 -6.06
N ILE A 42 0.48 -3.17 -5.23
CA ILE A 42 1.56 -3.74 -4.42
C ILE A 42 2.72 -4.22 -5.30
N ASP A 43 2.42 -4.99 -6.35
CA ASP A 43 3.42 -5.52 -7.27
C ASP A 43 4.19 -4.40 -7.98
N SER A 44 3.50 -3.36 -8.45
CA SER A 44 4.18 -2.20 -9.07
C SER A 44 5.20 -1.53 -8.13
N LYS A 45 4.92 -1.47 -6.82
CA LYS A 45 5.86 -0.88 -5.84
C LYS A 45 7.06 -1.78 -5.58
N PHE A 46 6.88 -3.09 -5.63
CA PHE A 46 8.00 -4.03 -5.58
C PHE A 46 8.86 -3.94 -6.83
N GLU A 47 8.25 -3.88 -8.01
CA GLU A 47 8.96 -3.71 -9.28
C GLU A 47 9.76 -2.40 -9.32
N ASP A 48 9.15 -1.28 -8.92
CA ASP A 48 9.83 0.02 -8.83
C ASP A 48 11.10 -0.07 -7.96
N PHE A 49 10.99 -0.73 -6.80
CA PHE A 49 12.10 -0.91 -5.88
C PHE A 49 13.19 -1.83 -6.45
N LEU A 50 12.80 -2.98 -7.00
CA LEU A 50 13.71 -3.95 -7.62
C LEU A 50 14.48 -3.34 -8.80
N ASN A 51 13.77 -2.58 -9.64
CA ASN A 51 14.35 -1.87 -10.77
C ASN A 51 15.36 -0.81 -10.31
N ALA A 52 15.12 -0.13 -9.19
CA ALA A 52 16.07 0.84 -8.65
C ALA A 52 17.32 0.17 -8.05
N GLU A 53 17.16 -0.95 -7.35
CA GLU A 53 18.26 -1.72 -6.75
C GLU A 53 19.18 -2.36 -7.80
N SER A 54 18.59 -2.77 -8.93
CA SER A 54 19.28 -3.44 -10.05
C SER A 54 20.08 -2.47 -10.94
N ARG A 55 19.93 -1.15 -10.78
CA ARG A 55 20.67 -0.16 -11.59
C ARG A 55 22.17 -0.18 -11.26
N VAL A 56 22.99 -0.03 -12.30
CA VAL A 56 24.46 0.11 -12.17
C VAL A 56 24.83 1.28 -11.26
N ASN A 57 24.15 2.42 -11.43
CA ASN A 57 24.31 3.60 -10.57
C ASN A 57 23.21 3.63 -9.52
N ARG A 58 23.45 2.97 -8.38
CA ARG A 58 22.52 2.94 -7.24
C ARG A 58 22.46 4.30 -6.57
N ARG A 59 21.24 4.82 -6.37
CA ARG A 59 20.96 5.99 -5.53
C ARG A 59 20.02 5.58 -4.41
N GLN A 60 20.14 6.23 -3.27
CA GLN A 60 19.19 6.02 -2.17
C GLN A 60 17.80 6.47 -2.64
N MET A 61 16.86 5.54 -2.70
CA MET A 61 15.49 5.78 -3.15
C MET A 61 14.53 5.66 -1.96
N PRO A 62 13.49 6.51 -1.86
CA PRO A 62 12.43 6.31 -0.87
C PRO A 62 11.77 4.95 -1.06
N ASP A 63 11.65 4.19 0.03
CA ASP A 63 10.90 2.92 0.01
C ASP A 63 9.39 3.22 -0.01
N ASN A 64 8.75 2.99 -1.15
CA ASN A 64 7.31 3.17 -1.34
C ASN A 64 6.54 1.85 -1.36
N ARG A 65 7.17 0.72 -0.96
CA ARG A 65 6.50 -0.58 -0.86
C ARG A 65 5.45 -0.54 0.24
N VAL A 66 4.42 -1.38 0.12
CA VAL A 66 3.42 -1.56 1.17
C VAL A 66 4.02 -2.43 2.26
N HIS A 67 4.31 -1.85 3.43
CA HIS A 67 4.93 -2.57 4.56
C HIS A 67 3.95 -3.36 5.42
N CYS A 68 2.68 -2.97 5.43
CA CYS A 68 1.63 -3.60 6.21
C CYS A 68 0.28 -3.44 5.50
N CYS A 69 -0.61 -4.40 5.67
CA CYS A 69 -1.99 -4.35 5.22
C CYS A 69 -2.92 -4.47 6.42
N LEU A 70 -3.79 -3.48 6.62
CA LEU A 70 -4.86 -3.52 7.61
C LEU A 70 -6.13 -3.97 6.91
N TYR A 71 -6.52 -5.22 7.12
CA TYR A 71 -7.74 -5.78 6.53
C TYR A 71 -8.92 -5.62 7.49
N PHE A 72 -9.91 -4.82 7.09
CA PHE A 72 -11.08 -4.53 7.92
C PHE A 72 -12.13 -5.62 7.73
N ILE A 73 -12.39 -6.38 8.78
CA ILE A 73 -13.48 -7.37 8.81
C ILE A 73 -14.72 -6.68 9.36
N ALA A 74 -15.81 -6.71 8.60
CA ALA A 74 -17.08 -6.15 9.05
C ALA A 74 -17.54 -6.88 10.34
N PRO A 75 -18.03 -6.16 11.37
CA PRO A 75 -18.47 -6.76 12.62
C PRO A 75 -19.86 -7.42 12.45
N SER A 76 -19.95 -8.46 11.62
CA SER A 76 -21.20 -9.12 11.24
C SER A 76 -21.74 -10.08 12.30
N GLY A 77 -20.95 -10.42 13.33
CA GLY A 77 -21.35 -11.29 14.44
C GLY A 77 -21.52 -12.77 14.07
N HIS A 78 -21.26 -13.14 12.82
CA HIS A 78 -21.26 -14.53 12.36
C HIS A 78 -19.79 -14.95 12.25
N GLY A 79 -19.33 -15.73 13.23
CA GLY A 79 -17.99 -16.33 13.24
C GLY A 79 -17.88 -17.51 12.29
#